data_AF-A0A8S9E392-F1
#
_entry.id   AF-A0A8S9E392-F1
#
_cell.length_a   1.000
_cell.length_b   1.000
_cell.length_c   1.000
_cell.angle_alpha   90.00
_cell.angle_beta   90.00
_cell.angle_gamma   90.00
#
_symmetry.space_group_name_H-M   'P 1'
#
loop_
_entity.id
_entity.type
_entity.pdbx_description
1 polymer ?
#
loop_
_entity_poly.entity_id
_entity_poly.type
_entity_poly.pdbx_seq_one_letter_code
_entity_poly.pdbx_strand_id
1 'polypeptide(L)'
;MAATNPSTDWLQGLADIEWPAAPDWSMFYLMAVAALVVLGAMAAYIVWRWRRPARRVRRHVLALAKLAALQTNWQRGAIDDRAAAYQLATILRLGLGLEQLAADCPALPHVTPTAWRTTIAMLHRYRYSLQAPDKLPAAAFDSIRGWLQRATNNGTAA
;
A
#
# COMPACT_ATOMS: atom_id res chain seq x y z
N MET A 1 -24.78 87.00 51.93
CA MET A 1 -23.90 85.90 51.49
C MET A 1 -24.60 84.58 51.77
N ALA A 2 -25.22 83.98 50.76
CA ALA A 2 -25.83 82.66 50.83
C ALA A 2 -25.41 81.91 49.57
N ALA A 3 -24.86 80.72 49.77
CA ALA A 3 -24.30 79.86 48.74
C ALA A 3 -25.41 79.10 48.02
N THR A 4 -25.33 79.02 46.69
CA THR A 4 -26.08 78.06 45.88
C THR A 4 -25.09 77.32 45.00
N ASN A 5 -24.68 76.14 45.46
CA ASN A 5 -23.92 75.19 44.65
C ASN A 5 -24.88 74.58 43.61
N PRO A 6 -24.59 74.69 42.30
CA PRO A 6 -25.41 74.06 41.27
C PRO A 6 -25.28 72.53 41.35
N SER A 7 -26.42 71.85 41.15
CA SER A 7 -26.63 70.42 41.31
C SER A 7 -25.72 69.58 40.41
N THR A 8 -25.10 68.56 41.01
CA THR A 8 -24.29 67.52 40.38
C THR A 8 -25.14 66.44 39.66
N ASP A 9 -26.31 66.81 39.13
CA ASP A 9 -27.22 65.89 38.42
C ASP A 9 -26.62 65.39 37.09
N TRP A 10 -25.78 66.20 36.46
CA TRP A 10 -25.17 65.84 35.17
C TRP A 10 -24.14 64.70 35.29
N LEU A 11 -23.59 64.47 36.49
CA LEU A 11 -22.64 63.39 36.75
C LEU A 11 -23.33 62.02 36.88
N GLN A 12 -24.62 61.97 37.24
CA GLN A 12 -25.41 60.72 37.26
C GLN A 12 -25.78 60.24 35.85
N GLY A 13 -25.72 61.12 34.84
CA GLY A 13 -25.95 60.78 33.43
C GLY A 13 -24.74 60.20 32.72
N LEU A 14 -23.54 60.21 33.33
CA LEU A 14 -22.37 59.44 32.89
C LEU A 14 -22.50 57.98 33.33
N ALA A 15 -23.70 57.42 33.09
CA ALA A 15 -23.99 56.02 33.27
C ALA A 15 -22.88 55.19 32.60
N ASP A 16 -22.38 54.23 33.36
CA ASP A 16 -21.29 53.34 33.03
C ASP A 16 -21.29 52.95 31.55
N ILE A 17 -20.31 53.47 30.81
CA ILE A 17 -20.05 53.04 29.43
C ILE A 17 -19.47 51.63 29.56
N GLU A 18 -20.35 50.63 29.56
CA GLU A 18 -19.95 49.24 29.49
C GLU A 18 -19.30 49.00 28.12
N TRP A 19 -18.04 48.56 28.14
CA TRP A 19 -17.34 48.18 26.93
C TRP A 19 -18.06 46.99 26.29
N PRO A 20 -18.27 46.99 24.95
CA PRO A 20 -18.89 45.87 24.29
C PRO A 20 -18.07 44.60 24.53
N ALA A 21 -18.75 43.47 24.70
CA ALA A 21 -18.11 42.18 24.84
C ALA A 21 -17.14 41.95 23.66
N ALA A 22 -15.96 41.41 23.97
CA ALA A 22 -14.96 41.10 22.95
C ALA A 22 -15.56 40.15 21.89
N PRO A 23 -15.21 40.30 20.60
CA PRO A 23 -15.70 39.41 19.55
C PRO A 23 -15.29 37.96 19.85
N ASP A 24 -16.23 37.04 19.72
CA ASP A 24 -15.95 35.61 19.89
C ASP A 24 -15.35 35.02 18.60
N TRP A 25 -14.09 34.61 18.69
CA TRP A 25 -13.34 33.97 17.61
C TRP A 25 -13.37 32.43 17.69
N SER A 26 -14.04 31.85 18.69
CA SER A 26 -14.10 30.40 18.93
C SER A 26 -14.53 29.62 17.68
N MET A 27 -15.55 30.12 16.98
CA MET A 27 -16.07 29.56 15.74
C MET A 27 -14.97 29.47 14.66
N PHE A 28 -14.17 30.52 14.50
CA PHE A 28 -13.07 30.56 13.52
C PHE A 28 -11.97 29.56 13.87
N TYR A 29 -11.60 29.44 15.15
CA TYR A 29 -10.61 28.45 15.59
C TYR A 29 -11.10 27.02 15.36
N LEU A 30 -12.38 26.73 15.65
CA LEU A 30 -12.97 25.42 15.39
C LEU A 30 -12.97 25.08 13.90
N MET A 31 -13.32 26.04 13.03
CA MET A 31 -13.25 25.85 11.58
C MET A 31 -11.82 25.64 11.09
N ALA A 32 -10.85 26.37 11.63
CA ALA A 32 -9.43 26.23 11.28
C ALA A 32 -8.88 24.85 11.67
N VAL A 33 -9.20 24.36 12.87
CA VAL A 33 -8.82 23.02 13.33
C VAL A 33 -9.48 21.94 12.46
N ALA A 34 -10.77 22.08 12.17
CA ALA A 34 -11.48 21.14 11.29
C ALA A 34 -10.85 21.10 9.88
N ALA A 35 -10.51 22.25 9.31
CA ALA A 35 -9.84 22.35 8.01
C ALA A 35 -8.47 21.66 8.01
N LEU A 36 -7.67 21.85 9.06
CA LEU A 36 -6.36 21.18 9.20
C LEU A 36 -6.49 19.66 9.27
N VAL A 37 -7.49 19.14 10.00
CA VAL A 37 -7.75 17.70 10.09
C VAL A 37 -8.12 17.13 8.72
N VAL A 38 -9.02 17.80 7.99
CA VAL A 38 -9.44 17.37 6.64
C VAL A 38 -8.26 17.41 5.67
N LEU A 39 -7.47 18.48 5.67
CA LEU A 39 -6.27 18.60 4.83
C LEU A 39 -5.23 17.52 5.18
N GLY A 40 -5.00 17.25 6.46
CA GLY A 40 -4.10 16.19 6.91
C GLY A 40 -4.55 14.81 6.47
N ALA A 41 -5.84 14.50 6.60
CA ALA A 41 -6.43 13.25 6.13
C ALA A 41 -6.33 13.10 4.60
N MET A 42 -6.59 14.18 3.85
CA MET A 42 -6.51 14.19 2.40
C MET A 42 -5.07 14.01 1.92
N ALA A 43 -4.10 14.70 2.53
CA ALA A 43 -2.69 14.54 2.25
C ALA A 43 -2.21 13.11 2.56
N ALA A 44 -2.59 12.55 3.71
CA ALA A 44 -2.28 11.17 4.07
C ALA A 44 -2.87 10.16 3.07
N TYR A 45 -4.11 10.37 2.63
CA TYR A 45 -4.77 9.55 1.62
C TYR A 45 -4.06 9.62 0.26
N ILE A 46 -3.70 10.82 -0.20
CA ILE A 46 -2.98 11.03 -1.47
C ILE A 46 -1.61 10.34 -1.41
N VAL A 47 -0.84 10.57 -0.35
CA VAL A 47 0.48 9.94 -0.15
C VAL A 47 0.35 8.41 -0.11
N TRP A 48 -0.67 7.89 0.58
CA TRP A 48 -0.92 6.45 0.64
C TRP A 48 -1.29 5.88 -0.73
N ARG A 49 -2.12 6.58 -1.50
CA ARG A 49 -2.52 6.17 -2.85
C ARG A 49 -1.34 6.20 -3.82
N TRP A 50 -0.51 7.23 -3.77
CA TRP A 50 0.66 7.40 -4.65
C TRP A 50 1.82 6.46 -4.30
N ARG A 51 1.90 5.96 -3.06
CA ARG A 51 2.88 4.93 -2.67
C ARG A 51 2.54 3.52 -3.14
N ARG A 52 1.33 3.25 -3.62
CA ARG A 52 0.93 1.93 -4.15
C ARG A 52 1.68 1.53 -5.44
N PRO A 53 1.81 2.37 -6.48
CA PRO A 53 2.54 2.00 -7.70
C PRO A 53 4.04 1.77 -7.45
N ALA A 54 4.71 2.64 -6.69
CA ALA A 54 6.15 2.51 -6.40
C ALA A 54 6.50 1.22 -5.63
N ARG A 55 5.60 0.76 -4.73
CA ARG A 55 5.77 -0.53 -4.02
C ARG A 55 5.63 -1.74 -4.95
N ARG A 56 4.80 -1.68 -6.00
CA ARG A 56 4.64 -2.78 -6.95
C ARG A 56 5.91 -2.97 -7.77
N VAL A 57 6.43 -1.91 -8.39
CA VAL A 57 7.66 -1.97 -9.19
C VAL A 57 8.83 -2.56 -8.40
N ARG A 58 9.02 -2.11 -7.15
CA ARG A 58 10.10 -2.61 -6.27
C ARG A 58 9.93 -4.10 -5.88
N ARG A 59 8.69 -4.60 -5.77
CA ARG A 59 8.42 -6.02 -5.48
C ARG A 59 8.77 -6.93 -6.66
N HIS A 60 8.47 -6.50 -7.89
CA HIS A 60 8.77 -7.30 -9.09
C HIS A 60 10.27 -7.45 -9.33
N VAL A 61 11.02 -6.34 -9.25
CA VAL A 61 12.49 -6.36 -9.42
C VAL A 61 13.13 -7.28 -8.37
N LEU A 62 12.67 -7.20 -7.12
CA LEU A 62 13.15 -8.04 -6.04
C LEU A 62 12.75 -9.52 -6.23
N ALA A 63 11.55 -9.80 -6.76
CA ALA A 63 11.12 -11.16 -7.08
C ALA A 63 11.95 -11.78 -8.20
N LEU A 64 12.28 -11.01 -9.25
CA LEU A 64 13.15 -11.47 -10.34
C LEU A 64 14.58 -11.76 -9.84
N ALA A 65 15.15 -10.88 -9.02
CA ALA A 65 16.46 -11.10 -8.41
C ALA A 65 16.47 -12.36 -7.52
N LYS A 66 15.42 -12.55 -6.70
CA LYS A 66 15.26 -13.77 -5.89
C LYS A 66 15.10 -15.03 -6.74
N LEU A 67 14.38 -14.95 -7.85
CA LEU A 67 14.21 -16.08 -8.77
C LEU A 67 15.55 -16.49 -9.40
N ALA A 68 16.35 -15.51 -9.83
CA ALA A 68 17.68 -15.79 -10.37
C ALA A 68 18.58 -16.48 -9.34
N ALA A 69 18.63 -15.95 -8.12
CA ALA A 69 19.41 -16.56 -7.03
C ALA A 69 18.90 -17.97 -6.68
N LEU A 70 17.59 -18.17 -6.64
CA LEU A 70 16.97 -19.47 -6.37
C LEU A 70 17.36 -20.49 -7.45
N GLN A 71 17.27 -20.10 -8.71
CA GLN A 71 17.64 -20.97 -9.83
C GLN A 71 19.11 -21.37 -9.76
N THR A 72 20.02 -20.43 -9.48
CA THR A 72 21.44 -20.74 -9.34
C THR A 72 21.69 -21.71 -8.18
N ASN A 73 21.05 -21.50 -7.03
CA ASN A 73 21.19 -22.38 -5.87
C ASN A 73 20.64 -23.79 -6.15
N TRP A 74 19.50 -23.88 -6.84
CA TRP A 74 18.90 -25.14 -7.25
C TRP A 74 19.78 -25.89 -8.26
N GLN A 75 20.29 -25.22 -9.28
CA GLN A 75 21.20 -25.80 -10.28
C GLN A 75 22.51 -26.32 -9.66
N ARG A 76 22.99 -25.67 -8.60
CA ARG A 76 24.17 -26.10 -7.83
C ARG A 76 23.88 -27.25 -6.86
N GLY A 77 22.61 -27.68 -6.72
CA GLY A 77 22.20 -28.70 -5.76
C GLY A 77 22.28 -28.24 -4.30
N ALA A 78 22.38 -26.93 -4.04
CA ALA A 78 22.42 -26.38 -2.68
C ALA A 78 21.05 -26.44 -1.98
N ILE A 79 19.98 -26.62 -2.75
CA ILE A 79 18.60 -26.79 -2.27
C ILE A 79 17.95 -27.95 -2.99
N ASP A 80 17.08 -28.67 -2.30
CA ASP A 80 16.30 -29.76 -2.86
C ASP A 80 15.14 -29.24 -3.73
N ASP A 81 14.59 -30.12 -4.57
CA ASP A 81 13.47 -29.79 -5.46
C ASP A 81 12.23 -29.31 -4.68
N ARG A 82 12.04 -29.86 -3.49
CA ARG A 82 10.92 -29.50 -2.61
C ARG A 82 11.07 -28.08 -2.08
N ALA A 83 12.21 -27.70 -1.50
CA ALA A 83 12.44 -26.34 -1.04
C ALA A 83 12.46 -25.36 -2.23
N ALA A 84 13.01 -25.76 -3.38
CA ALA A 84 12.96 -24.96 -4.60
C ALA A 84 11.51 -24.67 -5.00
N ALA A 85 10.62 -25.67 -5.01
CA ALA A 85 9.20 -25.49 -5.32
C ALA A 85 8.46 -24.61 -4.28
N TYR A 86 8.76 -24.76 -2.99
CA TYR A 86 8.22 -23.88 -1.94
C TYR A 86 8.62 -22.42 -2.14
N GLN A 87 9.90 -22.18 -2.42
CA GLN A 87 10.43 -20.84 -2.65
C GLN A 87 9.89 -20.25 -3.96
N LEU A 88 9.80 -21.05 -5.03
CA LEU A 88 9.17 -20.67 -6.29
C LEU A 88 7.73 -20.20 -6.12
N ALA A 89 6.91 -20.99 -5.41
CA ALA A 89 5.52 -20.63 -5.11
C ALA A 89 5.44 -19.32 -4.31
N THR A 90 6.36 -19.13 -3.36
CA THR A 90 6.42 -17.92 -2.54
C THR A 90 6.83 -16.69 -3.36
N ILE A 91 7.85 -16.81 -4.21
CA ILE A 91 8.32 -15.75 -5.10
C ILE A 91 7.22 -15.39 -6.10
N LEU A 92 6.53 -16.37 -6.68
CA LEU A 92 5.43 -16.12 -7.61
C LEU A 92 4.29 -15.37 -6.93
N ARG A 93 3.87 -15.81 -5.73
CA ARG A 93 2.82 -15.16 -4.94
C ARG A 93 3.16 -13.71 -4.62
N LEU A 94 4.34 -13.48 -4.03
CA LEU A 94 4.77 -12.14 -3.61
C LEU A 94 5.09 -11.25 -4.80
N GLY A 95 5.68 -11.81 -5.84
CA GLY A 95 6.06 -11.13 -7.07
C GLY A 95 4.85 -10.65 -7.86
N LEU A 96 3.77 -11.43 -7.91
CA LEU A 96 2.51 -11.01 -8.53
C LEU A 96 1.57 -10.25 -7.57
N GLY A 97 1.95 -10.12 -6.30
CA GLY A 97 1.13 -9.45 -5.29
C GLY A 97 -0.18 -10.17 -4.97
N LEU A 98 -0.22 -11.49 -5.16
CA LEU A 98 -1.38 -12.34 -4.87
C LEU A 98 -1.44 -12.64 -3.37
N GLU A 99 -2.65 -12.68 -2.80
CA GLU A 99 -2.84 -13.12 -1.41
C GLU A 99 -2.61 -14.63 -1.26
N GLN A 100 -3.12 -15.39 -2.23
CA GLN A 100 -2.99 -16.84 -2.30
C GLN A 100 -2.71 -17.29 -3.74
N LEU A 101 -1.96 -18.39 -3.86
CA LEU A 101 -1.71 -19.06 -5.13
C LEU A 101 -2.90 -20.02 -5.39
N ALA A 102 -3.81 -19.64 -6.29
CA ALA A 102 -4.99 -20.43 -6.63
C ALA A 102 -4.87 -21.06 -8.03
N ALA A 103 -5.66 -22.09 -8.29
CA ALA A 103 -5.76 -22.70 -9.61
C ALA A 103 -6.41 -21.75 -10.64
N ASP A 104 -7.23 -20.81 -10.17
CA ASP A 104 -7.78 -19.78 -11.04
C ASP A 104 -6.69 -18.80 -11.43
N CYS A 105 -6.55 -18.61 -12.74
CA CYS A 105 -5.57 -17.70 -13.30
C CYS A 105 -6.02 -16.27 -13.00
N PRO A 106 -5.22 -15.45 -12.30
CA PRO A 106 -5.50 -14.04 -12.22
C PRO A 106 -5.49 -13.42 -13.62
N ALA A 107 -6.10 -12.26 -13.79
CA ALA A 107 -6.14 -11.51 -15.04
C ALA A 107 -4.74 -10.97 -15.43
N LEU A 108 -3.83 -11.89 -15.74
CA LEU A 108 -2.48 -11.61 -16.19
C LEU A 108 -2.46 -11.56 -17.72
N PRO A 109 -1.84 -10.53 -18.29
CA PRO A 109 -1.70 -10.41 -19.73
C PRO A 109 -0.86 -11.56 -20.29
N HIS A 110 -1.35 -12.20 -21.35
CA HIS A 110 -0.63 -13.24 -22.11
C HIS A 110 -0.20 -14.47 -21.29
N VAL A 111 -0.91 -14.78 -20.21
CA VAL A 111 -0.82 -16.06 -19.50
C VAL A 111 -2.03 -16.90 -19.89
N THR A 112 -1.80 -18.09 -20.46
CA THR A 112 -2.91 -19.00 -20.73
C THR A 112 -3.36 -19.63 -19.41
N PRO A 113 -4.69 -19.71 -19.15
CA PRO A 113 -5.20 -20.31 -17.93
C PRO A 113 -4.74 -21.76 -17.73
N THR A 114 -4.52 -22.48 -18.83
CA THR A 114 -3.97 -23.84 -18.83
C THR A 114 -2.53 -23.87 -18.34
N ALA A 115 -1.63 -23.05 -18.89
CA ALA A 115 -0.23 -23.02 -18.45
C ALA A 115 -0.11 -22.62 -16.97
N TRP A 116 -0.93 -21.67 -16.52
CA TRP A 116 -1.03 -21.32 -15.10
C TRP A 116 -1.39 -22.53 -14.25
N ARG A 117 -2.55 -23.16 -14.51
CA ARG A 117 -3.05 -24.33 -13.76
C ARG A 117 -2.03 -25.47 -13.71
N THR A 118 -1.41 -25.80 -14.84
CA THR A 118 -0.41 -26.88 -14.91
C THR A 118 0.80 -26.56 -14.03
N THR A 119 1.27 -25.32 -14.05
CA THR A 119 2.42 -24.90 -13.24
C THR A 119 2.09 -24.88 -11.75
N ILE A 120 0.90 -24.38 -11.38
CA ILE A 120 0.45 -24.37 -9.99
C ILE A 120 0.26 -25.80 -9.47
N ALA A 121 -0.37 -26.68 -10.25
CA ALA A 121 -0.56 -28.09 -9.89
C ALA A 121 0.78 -28.81 -9.71
N MET A 122 1.74 -28.55 -10.61
CA MET A 122 3.09 -29.06 -10.49
C MET A 122 3.75 -28.57 -9.19
N LEU A 123 3.78 -27.26 -8.92
CA LEU A 123 4.34 -26.71 -7.67
C LEU A 123 3.67 -27.30 -6.42
N HIS A 124 2.35 -27.49 -6.45
CA HIS A 124 1.62 -28.17 -5.38
C HIS A 124 2.10 -29.60 -5.17
N ARG A 125 2.25 -30.37 -6.26
CA ARG A 125 2.74 -31.75 -6.21
C ARG A 125 4.11 -31.83 -5.55
N TYR A 126 5.06 -30.99 -5.97
CA TYR A 126 6.42 -30.96 -5.38
C TYR A 126 6.43 -30.53 -3.91
N ARG A 127 5.52 -29.64 -3.49
CA ARG A 127 5.44 -29.19 -2.08
C ARG A 127 4.96 -30.28 -1.13
N TYR A 128 3.99 -31.08 -1.57
CA TYR A 128 3.29 -32.07 -0.74
C TYR A 128 3.73 -33.52 -0.98
N SER A 129 4.43 -33.84 -2.07
CA SER A 129 4.97 -35.19 -2.24
C SER A 129 6.23 -35.39 -1.41
N LEU A 130 6.25 -36.43 -0.58
CA LEU A 130 7.45 -36.92 0.11
C LEU A 130 8.46 -37.55 -0.87
N GLN A 131 7.96 -38.08 -1.98
CA GLN A 131 8.75 -38.60 -3.09
C GLN A 131 8.24 -37.93 -4.37
N ALA A 132 8.93 -36.88 -4.81
CA ALA A 132 8.72 -36.34 -6.15
C ALA A 132 9.36 -37.33 -7.13
N PRO A 133 8.60 -37.93 -8.06
CA PRO A 133 9.15 -38.95 -8.95
C PRO A 133 10.14 -38.38 -9.97
N ASP A 134 10.07 -37.06 -10.24
CA ASP A 134 10.89 -36.37 -11.22
C ASP A 134 11.60 -35.16 -10.60
N LYS A 135 12.69 -34.72 -11.23
CA LYS A 135 13.36 -33.45 -10.91
C LYS A 135 12.51 -32.27 -11.34
N LEU A 136 12.54 -31.20 -10.56
CA LEU A 136 11.85 -29.96 -10.89
C LEU A 136 12.30 -29.47 -12.29
N PRO A 137 11.40 -29.29 -13.27
CA PRO A 137 11.82 -28.91 -14.61
C PRO A 137 12.29 -27.45 -14.65
N ALA A 138 13.41 -27.19 -15.33
CA ALA A 138 13.94 -25.84 -15.51
C ALA A 138 12.92 -24.89 -16.19
N ALA A 139 12.06 -25.44 -17.06
CA ALA A 139 10.98 -24.71 -17.72
C ALA A 139 9.98 -24.05 -16.75
N ALA A 140 9.89 -24.54 -15.50
CA ALA A 140 9.09 -23.91 -14.46
C ALA A 140 9.62 -22.51 -14.10
N PHE A 141 10.95 -22.40 -13.97
CA PHE A 141 11.61 -21.13 -13.67
C PHE A 141 11.44 -20.13 -14.82
N ASP A 142 11.55 -20.60 -16.06
CA ASP A 142 11.40 -19.75 -17.25
C ASP A 142 9.97 -19.23 -17.41
N SER A 143 8.98 -20.09 -17.20
CA SER A 143 7.56 -19.71 -17.24
C SER A 143 7.25 -18.62 -16.22
N ILE A 144 7.73 -18.80 -14.98
CA ILE A 144 7.49 -17.84 -13.89
C ILE A 144 8.27 -16.54 -14.10
N ARG A 145 9.50 -16.60 -14.61
CA ARG A 145 10.26 -15.41 -15.02
C ARG A 145 9.49 -14.62 -16.06
N GLY A 146 8.97 -15.29 -17.10
CA GLY A 146 8.19 -14.66 -18.17
C GLY A 146 6.94 -13.96 -17.63
N TRP A 147 6.22 -14.58 -16.68
CA TRP A 147 5.06 -13.96 -16.04
C TRP A 147 5.43 -12.75 -15.19
N LEU A 148 6.50 -12.82 -14.40
CA LEU A 148 6.97 -11.70 -13.58
C LEU A 148 7.45 -10.51 -14.41
N GLN A 149 8.17 -10.75 -15.50
CA GLN A 149 8.62 -9.69 -16.42
C GLN A 149 7.44 -8.99 -17.09
N ARG A 150 6.46 -9.74 -17.59
CA ARG A 150 5.28 -9.17 -18.26
C ARG A 150 4.35 -8.43 -17.30
N ALA A 151 4.18 -8.94 -16.08
CA ALA A 151 3.44 -8.25 -15.04
C ALA A 151 4.06 -6.88 -14.70
N THR A 152 5.39 -6.75 -14.83
CA THR A 152 6.10 -5.48 -14.63
C THR A 152 5.77 -4.46 -15.74
N ASN A 153 5.81 -4.90 -17.00
CA ASN A 153 5.59 -4.01 -18.17
C ASN A 153 4.18 -3.42 -18.25
N ASN A 154 3.17 -4.11 -17.71
CA ASN A 154 1.80 -3.60 -17.67
C ASN A 154 1.53 -2.72 -16.43
N GLY A 155 2.36 -2.79 -15.40
CA GLY A 155 2.26 -1.92 -14.22
C GLY A 155 2.82 -0.49 -14.44
N THR A 156 3.53 -0.27 -15.54
CA THR A 156 4.09 1.04 -15.94
C THR A 156 3.19 1.84 -16.89
N ALA A 157 2.07 1.28 -17.34
CA ALA A 157 1.17 1.88 -18.33
C ALA A 157 -0.15 2.45 -17.74
N ALA A 158 -0.25 2.57 -16.42
CA ALA A 158 -1.41 3.11 -15.70
C ALA A 158 -0.97 4.17 -14.67
#